data_AF-A0A1Y5U6G4-F1
#
_entry.id   AF-A0A1Y5U6G4-F1
#
_cell.length_a   1.000
_cell.length_b   1.000
_cell.length_c   1.000
_cell.angle_alpha   90.00
_cell.angle_beta   90.00
_cell.angle_gamma   90.00
#
_symmetry.space_group_name_H-M   'P 1'
#
loop_
_entity.id
_entity.type
_entity.pdbx_description
1 polymer ?
#
loop_
_entity_poly.entity_id
_entity_poly.type
_entity_poly.pdbx_seq_one_letter_code
_entity_poly.pdbx_strand_id
1 'polypeptide(L)'
;MKIRSIAVNQFKKFTTPMCLDDIGDGLNVVVGPNEMGKSTLLDALRASLFEKYSSKAQPITALQNDRNQAAPVVELAFEVDDGNYRIRKRFVKKPYAHLFCPDGRKLEGDEAEDTLRNLLGFDEPGKSGAKPETLGMWNVLWVQQGQSFAALDLPDSARSNLHSALESEVGEVLGGKRGRALPDAVDKQLSELVTSTGRPRGEYKELIDEIGSLRSELEGLRTRRSDLSNTLESLEAAQETLARLSSGEHDQTDKENLDAARTRHAELAKLESRIDAAVTEVELKKRNLEQAEQALTARRDLKKQIEMEGEAVEAAKKKLDEVRQSEQDLRKQVEKLRSDAKEAENAVTEADNAVSQARRVLNAVQRDSRIRELQGRYDKAHAAEKKQRAAQQGAAAILVTDENIEAIRDAAKELETARARLSAAATLVSFDMSSDRLSKIEVDGTALSPDQTSVEAVEATTITVPDYGSITVQPAIKDRDKLIEQQRAANQALKAALEDCGVKSVDLAEEQLAKREKLLRDAELAKQEAELHAPATDDYDAGAEPLADHIAGLKTILERELDDLGIDALPTEKEAEQALTSAQDGAQEARDTLTTARAGLVGPE
;
A
#
# COMPACT_ATOMS: atom_id res chain seq x y z
N MET A 1 -23.29 69.66 64.64
CA MET A 1 -23.63 68.87 63.43
C MET A 1 -25.10 68.51 63.46
N LYS A 2 -25.83 68.76 62.37
CA LYS A 2 -27.24 68.37 62.16
C LYS A 2 -27.34 67.47 60.93
N ILE A 3 -28.06 66.36 61.00
CA ILE A 3 -28.22 65.44 59.87
C ILE A 3 -29.49 65.82 59.10
N ARG A 4 -29.43 65.87 57.77
CA ARG A 4 -30.54 66.32 56.91
C ARG A 4 -31.16 65.19 56.10
N SER A 5 -30.33 64.30 55.54
CA SER A 5 -30.82 63.09 54.88
C SER A 5 -29.78 61.98 54.85
N ILE A 6 -30.26 60.74 54.75
CA ILE A 6 -29.43 59.55 54.54
C ILE A 6 -30.03 58.67 53.45
N ALA A 7 -29.24 58.38 52.42
CA ALA A 7 -29.60 57.48 51.33
C ALA A 7 -28.71 56.24 51.32
N VAL A 8 -29.31 55.07 51.12
CA VAL A 8 -28.62 53.79 51.05
C VAL A 8 -29.02 53.03 49.79
N ASN A 9 -28.07 52.34 49.18
CA ASN A 9 -28.31 51.46 48.04
C ASN A 9 -27.42 50.22 48.15
N GLN A 10 -28.00 49.05 47.88
CA GLN A 10 -27.34 47.75 48.03
C GLN A 10 -26.73 47.54 49.44
N PHE A 11 -27.46 47.95 50.47
CA PHE A 11 -26.98 48.04 51.86
C PHE A 11 -27.78 47.10 52.77
N LYS A 12 -27.16 46.02 53.26
CA LYS A 12 -27.82 44.89 53.94
C LYS A 12 -29.14 44.50 53.25
N LYS A 13 -30.29 44.68 53.90
CA LYS A 13 -31.62 44.35 53.36
C LYS A 13 -32.13 45.28 52.25
N PHE A 14 -31.56 46.48 52.08
CA PHE A 14 -32.00 47.43 51.07
C PHE A 14 -31.37 47.11 49.71
N THR A 15 -32.06 46.28 48.91
CA THR A 15 -31.68 45.93 47.53
C THR A 15 -32.09 46.97 46.50
N THR A 16 -33.04 47.83 46.83
CA THR A 16 -33.44 49.00 46.05
C THR A 16 -32.99 50.28 46.78
N PRO A 17 -32.69 51.38 46.05
CA PRO A 17 -32.35 52.65 46.68
C PRO A 17 -33.43 53.09 47.65
N MET A 18 -33.03 53.46 48.87
CA MET A 18 -33.91 53.97 49.91
C MET A 18 -33.29 55.25 50.46
N CYS A 19 -34.11 56.29 50.59
CA CYS A 19 -33.70 57.57 51.15
C CYS A 19 -34.61 57.91 52.33
N LEU A 20 -33.99 58.32 53.43
CA LEU A 20 -34.67 59.00 54.54
C LEU A 20 -34.29 60.48 54.44
N ASP A 21 -35.20 61.24 53.83
CA ASP A 21 -35.10 62.69 53.69
C ASP A 21 -35.83 63.42 54.82
N ASP A 22 -35.69 64.75 54.85
CA ASP A 22 -36.42 65.67 55.74
C ASP A 22 -36.19 65.43 57.26
N ILE A 23 -34.94 65.10 57.64
CA ILE A 23 -34.55 65.01 59.04
C ILE A 23 -34.47 66.42 59.64
N GLY A 24 -35.40 66.71 60.55
CA GLY A 24 -35.58 68.03 61.17
C GLY A 24 -34.69 68.28 62.38
N ASP A 25 -34.78 69.48 62.94
CA ASP A 25 -34.06 69.85 64.15
C ASP A 25 -34.72 69.22 65.40
N GLY A 26 -33.93 68.80 66.39
CA GLY A 26 -34.42 68.23 67.65
C GLY A 26 -34.67 66.72 67.61
N LEU A 27 -35.70 66.25 68.32
CA LEU A 27 -35.99 64.82 68.49
C LEU A 27 -36.72 64.26 67.26
N ASN A 28 -36.01 63.41 66.50
CA ASN A 28 -36.58 62.67 65.37
C ASN A 28 -36.84 61.22 65.79
N VAL A 29 -38.09 60.75 65.68
CA VAL A 29 -38.46 59.37 66.04
C VAL A 29 -38.79 58.57 64.78
N VAL A 30 -37.91 57.63 64.42
CA VAL A 30 -38.13 56.71 63.30
C VAL A 30 -38.93 55.48 63.78
N VAL A 31 -40.23 55.48 63.50
CA VAL A 31 -41.14 54.38 63.88
C VAL A 31 -41.31 53.41 62.71
N GLY A 32 -41.34 52.12 63.03
CA GLY A 32 -41.55 51.06 62.05
C GLY A 32 -41.60 49.69 62.73
N PRO A 33 -42.20 48.67 62.11
CA PRO A 33 -42.09 47.28 62.56
C PRO A 33 -40.64 46.83 62.77
N ASN A 34 -40.44 45.82 63.61
CA ASN A 34 -39.15 45.13 63.67
C ASN A 34 -38.81 44.59 62.28
N GLU A 35 -37.51 44.53 61.97
CA GLU A 35 -36.99 44.13 60.65
C GLU A 35 -37.27 45.13 59.50
N MET A 36 -37.93 46.27 59.75
CA MET A 36 -38.13 47.32 58.73
C MET A 36 -36.84 48.09 58.37
N GLY A 37 -35.72 47.79 59.03
CA GLY A 37 -34.39 48.29 58.64
C GLY A 37 -33.93 49.53 59.41
N LYS A 38 -34.59 49.86 60.53
CA LYS A 38 -34.22 50.97 61.42
C LYS A 38 -32.75 50.84 61.87
N SER A 39 -32.35 49.67 62.35
CA SER A 39 -30.97 49.40 62.75
C SER A 39 -30.00 49.44 61.56
N THR A 40 -30.44 49.04 60.36
CA THR A 40 -29.63 49.12 59.13
C THR A 40 -29.32 50.57 58.73
N LEU A 41 -30.25 51.50 58.92
CA LEU A 41 -30.02 52.92 58.65
C LEU A 41 -29.05 53.55 59.66
N LEU A 42 -29.13 53.14 60.94
CA LEU A 42 -28.16 53.57 61.95
C LEU A 42 -26.74 53.06 61.63
N ASP A 43 -26.61 51.81 61.16
CA ASP A 43 -25.33 51.26 60.71
C ASP A 43 -24.77 52.02 59.50
N ALA A 44 -25.65 52.43 58.55
CA ALA A 44 -25.26 53.24 57.40
C ALA A 44 -24.76 54.63 57.79
N LEU A 45 -25.42 55.26 58.76
CA LEU A 45 -25.03 56.56 59.29
C LEU A 45 -23.64 56.48 59.91
N ARG A 46 -23.41 55.48 60.77
CA ARG A 46 -22.11 55.21 61.39
C ARG A 46 -21.02 54.96 60.34
N ALA A 47 -21.29 54.09 59.36
CA ALA A 47 -20.32 53.77 58.31
C ALA A 47 -19.99 54.98 57.43
N SER A 48 -20.97 55.84 57.13
CA SER A 48 -20.76 57.02 56.30
C SER A 48 -19.82 58.05 56.94
N LEU A 49 -19.83 58.17 58.27
CA LEU A 49 -19.02 59.12 59.01
C LEU A 49 -17.66 58.56 59.40
N PHE A 50 -17.65 57.38 60.04
CA PHE A 50 -16.47 56.95 60.80
C PHE A 50 -15.64 55.85 60.14
N GLU A 51 -16.16 55.22 59.09
CA GLU A 51 -15.46 54.13 58.41
C GLU A 51 -14.81 54.63 57.12
N LYS A 52 -13.54 54.26 56.91
CA LYS A 52 -12.79 54.63 55.70
C LYS A 52 -13.41 53.93 54.49
N TYR A 53 -13.63 54.65 53.39
CA TYR A 53 -14.24 54.07 52.17
C TYR A 53 -13.52 52.82 51.65
N SER A 54 -12.19 52.72 51.82
CA SER A 54 -11.36 51.58 51.43
C SER A 54 -11.28 50.46 52.49
N SER A 55 -11.98 50.60 53.62
CA SER A 55 -12.01 49.62 54.70
C SER A 55 -12.52 48.26 54.23
N LYS A 56 -11.83 47.20 54.67
CA LYS A 56 -12.22 45.80 54.46
C LYS A 56 -12.55 45.10 55.78
N ALA A 57 -12.75 45.88 56.85
CA ALA A 57 -13.04 45.34 58.16
C ALA A 57 -14.37 44.55 58.16
N GLN A 58 -14.49 43.58 59.08
CA GLN A 58 -15.70 42.78 59.23
C GLN A 58 -16.98 43.65 59.32
N PRO A 59 -17.02 44.75 60.08
CA PRO A 59 -18.21 45.60 60.16
C PRO A 59 -18.64 46.20 58.81
N ILE A 60 -17.70 46.45 57.89
CA ILE A 60 -17.95 47.02 56.56
C ILE A 60 -18.35 45.95 55.54
N THR A 61 -17.70 44.78 55.58
CA THR A 61 -18.08 43.64 54.74
C THR A 61 -19.46 43.09 55.13
N ALA A 62 -19.83 43.14 56.41
CA ALA A 62 -21.16 42.80 56.91
C ALA A 62 -22.30 43.76 56.45
N LEU A 63 -21.96 44.86 55.76
CA LEU A 63 -22.95 45.76 55.15
C LEU A 63 -23.38 45.30 53.75
N GLN A 64 -22.67 44.35 53.14
CA GLN A 64 -23.07 43.78 51.86
C GLN A 64 -24.39 43.02 52.00
N ASN A 65 -25.18 42.99 50.94
CA ASN A 65 -26.38 42.18 50.92
C ASN A 65 -26.01 40.68 50.81
N ASP A 66 -26.57 39.86 51.70
CA ASP A 66 -26.23 38.43 51.80
C ASP A 66 -26.46 37.64 50.50
N ARG A 67 -27.45 38.04 49.68
CA ARG A 67 -27.85 37.31 48.46
C ARG A 67 -27.02 37.66 47.24
N ASN A 68 -26.70 38.95 47.04
CA ASN A 68 -26.06 39.41 45.80
C ASN A 68 -24.61 39.91 46.00
N GLN A 69 -24.16 40.06 47.25
CA GLN A 69 -22.82 40.54 47.60
C GLN A 69 -22.45 41.83 46.85
N ALA A 70 -23.44 42.69 46.58
CA ALA A 70 -23.26 43.98 45.93
C ALA A 70 -22.47 44.93 46.84
N ALA A 71 -21.86 45.95 46.24
CA ALA A 71 -21.10 46.96 46.99
C ALA A 71 -22.06 47.98 47.61
N PRO A 72 -22.09 48.11 48.95
CA PRO A 72 -22.98 49.04 49.62
C PRO A 72 -22.55 50.48 49.33
N VAL A 73 -23.54 51.31 49.04
CA VAL A 73 -23.39 52.75 48.82
C VAL A 73 -24.22 53.49 49.85
N VAL A 74 -23.62 54.48 50.50
CA VAL A 74 -24.29 55.39 51.42
C VAL A 74 -23.99 56.83 51.03
N GLU A 75 -25.00 57.68 51.10
CA GLU A 75 -24.90 59.13 50.95
C GLU A 75 -25.53 59.78 52.18
N LEU A 76 -24.80 60.68 52.84
CA LEU A 76 -25.24 61.41 54.02
C LEU A 76 -25.10 62.91 53.75
N ALA A 77 -26.20 63.65 53.93
CA ALA A 77 -26.21 65.10 53.93
C ALA A 77 -26.29 65.61 55.37
N PHE A 78 -25.40 66.51 55.76
CA PHE A 78 -25.32 67.07 57.10
C PHE A 78 -24.86 68.53 57.08
N GLU A 79 -25.20 69.25 58.14
CA GLU A 79 -24.91 70.66 58.34
C GLU A 79 -23.99 70.81 59.56
N VAL A 80 -22.94 71.60 59.40
CA VAL A 80 -22.04 72.07 60.47
C VAL A 80 -22.05 73.61 60.40
N ASP A 81 -21.44 74.29 61.36
CA ASP A 81 -21.46 75.77 61.44
C ASP A 81 -20.99 76.46 60.13
N ASP A 82 -20.16 75.79 59.32
CA ASP A 82 -19.64 76.26 58.02
C ASP A 82 -20.56 75.97 56.81
N GLY A 83 -21.70 75.29 56.98
CA GLY A 83 -22.71 75.05 55.95
C GLY A 83 -23.04 73.57 55.68
N ASN A 84 -23.67 73.32 54.52
CA ASN A 84 -24.18 72.01 54.13
C ASN A 84 -23.14 71.16 53.39
N TYR A 85 -22.81 70.02 53.97
CA TYR A 85 -21.92 69.01 53.39
C TYR A 85 -22.70 67.79 52.95
N ARG A 86 -22.16 67.08 51.96
CA ARG A 86 -22.67 65.79 51.55
C ARG A 86 -21.54 64.81 51.31
N ILE A 87 -21.52 63.72 52.05
CA ILE A 87 -20.54 62.65 51.88
C ILE A 87 -21.19 61.45 51.20
N ARG A 88 -20.58 60.96 50.12
CA ARG A 88 -20.99 59.74 49.43
C ARG A 88 -19.86 58.73 49.43
N LYS A 89 -20.11 57.55 50.01
CA LYS A 89 -19.15 56.44 50.07
C LYS A 89 -19.69 55.19 49.39
N ARG A 90 -18.83 54.50 48.67
CA ARG A 90 -19.03 53.10 48.25
C ARG A 90 -17.95 52.25 48.89
N PHE A 91 -18.34 51.11 49.45
CA PHE A 91 -17.41 50.18 50.10
C PHE A 91 -17.24 48.88 49.31
N VAL A 92 -16.21 48.12 49.67
CA VAL A 92 -15.89 46.77 49.15
C VAL A 92 -15.51 46.72 47.66
N LYS A 93 -16.46 46.88 46.71
CA LYS A 93 -16.16 46.82 45.27
C LYS A 93 -16.04 48.22 44.68
N LYS A 94 -14.88 48.51 44.07
CA LYS A 94 -14.53 49.81 43.50
C LYS A 94 -14.78 50.97 44.51
N PRO A 95 -14.20 50.90 45.72
CA PRO A 95 -14.55 51.85 46.77
C PRO A 95 -14.19 53.28 46.39
N TYR A 96 -15.01 54.26 46.81
CA TYR A 96 -14.75 55.69 46.64
C TYR A 96 -15.36 56.49 47.79
N ALA A 97 -14.79 57.66 48.07
CA ALA A 97 -15.36 58.70 48.91
C ALA A 97 -15.43 60.00 48.10
N HIS A 98 -16.60 60.65 48.09
CA HIS A 98 -16.77 61.99 47.53
C HIS A 98 -17.40 62.89 48.60
N LEU A 99 -16.70 63.94 49.01
CA LEU A 99 -17.23 64.97 49.90
C LEU A 99 -17.56 66.22 49.07
N PHE A 100 -18.82 66.62 49.09
CA PHE A 100 -19.30 67.87 48.50
C PHE A 100 -19.35 68.94 49.60
N CYS A 101 -18.57 70.01 49.41
CA CYS A 101 -18.45 71.13 50.34
C CYS A 101 -19.48 72.24 50.02
N PRO A 102 -19.81 73.11 51.00
CA PRO A 102 -20.76 74.21 50.81
C PRO A 102 -20.37 75.21 49.73
N ASP A 103 -19.07 75.36 49.48
CA ASP A 103 -18.49 76.26 48.46
C ASP A 103 -18.53 75.67 47.03
N GLY A 104 -19.12 74.50 46.85
CA GLY A 104 -19.24 73.80 45.57
C GLY A 104 -18.04 72.94 45.20
N ARG A 105 -16.98 72.89 46.03
CA ARG A 105 -15.87 71.96 45.81
C ARG A 105 -16.30 70.51 46.03
N LYS A 106 -15.74 69.61 45.23
CA LYS A 106 -15.86 68.17 45.41
C LYS A 106 -14.47 67.61 45.71
N LEU A 107 -14.29 67.11 46.92
CA LEU A 107 -13.08 66.41 47.34
C LEU A 107 -13.28 64.90 47.14
N GLU A 108 -12.22 64.18 46.78
CA GLU A 108 -12.30 62.75 46.47
C GLU A 108 -11.25 61.94 47.24
N GLY A 109 -11.57 60.68 47.55
CA GLY A 109 -10.62 59.74 48.15
C GLY A 109 -10.19 60.14 49.56
N ASP A 110 -8.88 60.07 49.82
CA ASP A 110 -8.33 60.35 51.15
C ASP A 110 -8.47 61.84 51.55
N GLU A 111 -8.44 62.77 50.60
CA GLU A 111 -8.66 64.21 50.87
C GLU A 111 -10.09 64.48 51.40
N ALA A 112 -11.08 63.75 50.88
CA ALA A 112 -12.45 63.80 51.37
C ALA A 112 -12.58 63.27 52.81
N GLU A 113 -11.84 62.20 53.15
CA GLU A 113 -11.86 61.57 54.48
C GLU A 113 -11.10 62.40 55.53
N ASP A 114 -9.96 62.98 55.14
CA ASP A 114 -9.16 63.84 56.02
C ASP A 114 -9.91 65.14 56.35
N THR A 115 -10.57 65.72 55.35
CA THR A 115 -11.43 66.89 55.55
C THR A 115 -12.63 66.56 56.45
N LEU A 116 -13.27 65.39 56.25
CA LEU A 116 -14.38 64.93 57.09
C LEU A 116 -13.94 64.70 58.56
N ARG A 117 -12.75 64.13 58.77
CA ARG A 117 -12.16 63.93 60.11
C ARG A 117 -11.89 65.24 60.82
N ASN A 118 -11.23 66.17 60.14
CA ASN A 118 -10.90 67.47 60.71
C ASN A 118 -12.17 68.25 61.06
N LEU A 119 -13.22 68.16 60.23
CA LEU A 119 -14.50 68.83 60.46
C LEU A 119 -15.26 68.28 61.68
N LEU A 120 -15.13 66.98 61.97
CA LEU A 120 -15.93 66.30 63.01
C LEU A 120 -15.11 65.87 64.25
N GLY A 121 -13.80 66.09 64.25
CA GLY A 121 -12.92 65.89 65.41
C GLY A 121 -12.76 64.43 65.84
N PHE A 122 -12.51 63.51 64.89
CA PHE A 122 -12.20 62.11 65.17
C PHE A 122 -10.91 61.63 64.46
N ASP A 123 -10.32 60.53 64.94
CA ASP A 123 -9.02 60.00 64.46
C ASP A 123 -9.17 58.94 63.36
N GLU A 124 -8.07 58.54 62.69
CA GLU A 124 -8.14 57.52 61.63
C GLU A 124 -8.65 56.18 62.16
N PRO A 125 -9.66 55.55 61.51
CA PRO A 125 -10.03 54.18 61.84
C PRO A 125 -8.89 53.22 61.49
N GLY A 126 -8.56 52.32 62.42
CA GLY A 126 -7.52 51.31 62.22
C GLY A 126 -7.94 50.18 61.25
N LYS A 127 -7.03 49.23 61.01
CA LYS A 127 -7.27 48.08 60.09
C LYS A 127 -8.48 47.20 60.45
N SER A 128 -9.00 47.30 61.67
CA SER A 128 -10.17 46.54 62.17
C SER A 128 -11.48 47.34 62.16
N GLY A 129 -11.49 48.56 61.62
CA GLY A 129 -12.63 49.48 61.63
C GLY A 129 -12.54 50.52 62.74
N ALA A 130 -13.57 51.36 62.88
CA ALA A 130 -13.66 52.42 63.87
C ALA A 130 -13.92 51.85 65.28
N LYS A 131 -13.03 52.16 66.23
CA LYS A 131 -13.09 51.72 67.63
C LYS A 131 -13.55 52.84 68.57
N PRO A 132 -14.04 52.53 69.79
CA PRO A 132 -14.40 53.54 70.80
C PRO A 132 -13.30 54.59 71.05
N GLU A 133 -12.03 54.16 71.03
CA GLU A 133 -10.85 55.03 71.18
C GLU A 133 -10.68 56.04 70.03
N THR A 134 -11.01 55.65 68.78
CA THR A 134 -10.85 56.48 67.57
C THR A 134 -12.06 57.37 67.28
N LEU A 135 -13.21 57.08 67.93
CA LEU A 135 -14.47 57.83 67.78
C LEU A 135 -14.55 59.07 68.68
N GLY A 136 -13.64 59.22 69.65
CA GLY A 136 -13.60 60.36 70.56
C GLY A 136 -14.94 60.58 71.28
N MET A 137 -15.40 61.85 71.32
CA MET A 137 -16.65 62.25 72.00
C MET A 137 -17.91 61.63 71.39
N TRP A 138 -17.87 61.17 70.14
CA TRP A 138 -19.01 60.55 69.46
C TRP A 138 -19.40 59.19 70.06
N ASN A 139 -18.49 58.53 70.79
CA ASN A 139 -18.81 57.29 71.50
C ASN A 139 -19.81 57.49 72.65
N VAL A 140 -19.83 58.67 73.28
CA VAL A 140 -20.75 58.99 74.40
C VAL A 140 -22.16 59.31 73.90
N LEU A 141 -22.30 59.78 72.66
CA LEU A 141 -23.57 60.16 72.04
C LEU A 141 -24.29 58.97 71.37
N TRP A 142 -23.69 57.77 71.37
CA TRP A 142 -24.19 56.62 70.62
C TRP A 142 -24.52 55.43 71.54
N VAL A 143 -25.74 55.38 72.07
CA VAL A 143 -26.19 54.27 72.94
C VAL A 143 -26.96 53.24 72.12
N GLN A 144 -26.39 52.03 71.97
CA GLN A 144 -27.10 50.89 71.36
C GLN A 144 -28.08 50.21 72.34
N GLN A 145 -29.19 49.70 71.81
CA GLN A 145 -30.18 48.94 72.55
C GLN A 145 -29.54 47.68 73.17
N GLY A 146 -29.50 47.59 74.50
CA GLY A 146 -28.91 46.45 75.23
C GLY A 146 -27.62 46.74 76.01
N GLN A 147 -27.11 47.98 76.02
CA GLN A 147 -25.94 48.38 76.84
C GLN A 147 -26.24 49.50 77.85
N SER A 148 -27.48 49.59 78.35
CA SER A 148 -27.92 50.63 79.29
C SER A 148 -27.33 50.55 80.72
N PHE A 149 -26.51 49.54 81.03
CA PHE A 149 -25.92 49.32 82.36
C PHE A 149 -24.42 48.97 82.36
N ALA A 150 -23.71 49.19 81.25
CA ALA A 150 -22.24 49.07 81.22
C ALA A 150 -21.61 50.42 81.61
N ALA A 151 -20.58 50.40 82.45
CA ALA A 151 -19.84 51.59 82.85
C ALA A 151 -19.26 52.30 81.60
N LEU A 152 -19.48 53.60 81.49
CA LEU A 152 -18.90 54.44 80.43
C LEU A 152 -17.37 54.45 80.59
N ASP A 153 -16.68 53.72 79.73
CA ASP A 153 -15.21 53.73 79.68
C ASP A 153 -14.76 54.93 78.84
N LEU A 154 -14.47 56.06 79.50
CA LEU A 154 -13.98 57.27 78.83
C LEU A 154 -12.49 57.12 78.48
N PRO A 155 -12.09 57.26 77.20
CA PRO A 155 -10.68 57.33 76.82
C PRO A 155 -9.97 58.55 77.44
N ASP A 156 -8.67 58.45 77.70
CA ASP A 156 -7.89 59.52 78.38
C ASP A 156 -7.86 60.84 77.59
N SER A 157 -8.04 60.81 76.26
CA SER A 157 -8.22 61.99 75.41
C SER A 157 -9.53 62.74 75.68
N ALA A 158 -10.59 62.05 76.16
CA ALA A 158 -11.85 62.65 76.57
C ALA A 158 -11.84 63.17 78.02
N ARG A 159 -11.04 62.55 78.91
CA ARG A 159 -10.81 63.07 80.27
C ARG A 159 -10.00 64.36 80.29
N SER A 160 -8.97 64.48 79.44
CA SER A 160 -8.16 65.70 79.29
C SER A 160 -9.00 66.93 78.90
N ASN A 161 -9.94 66.78 77.96
CA ASN A 161 -10.80 67.87 77.51
C ASN A 161 -11.97 68.18 78.46
N LEU A 162 -12.42 67.23 79.30
CA LEU A 162 -13.38 67.48 80.39
C LEU A 162 -12.73 68.09 81.64
N HIS A 163 -11.49 67.72 81.96
CA HIS A 163 -10.74 68.30 83.09
C HIS A 163 -10.36 69.75 82.81
N SER A 164 -9.98 70.08 81.57
CA SER A 164 -9.78 71.45 81.09
C SER A 164 -11.05 72.34 81.14
N ALA A 165 -12.24 71.75 81.23
CA ALA A 165 -13.52 72.48 81.32
C ALA A 165 -14.07 72.59 82.75
N LEU A 166 -13.57 71.80 83.71
CA LEU A 166 -14.00 71.79 85.12
C LEU A 166 -12.97 72.40 86.09
N GLU A 167 -11.70 72.52 85.69
CA GLU A 167 -10.65 73.20 86.45
C GLU A 167 -10.72 74.75 86.32
N SER A 168 -11.71 75.26 85.57
CA SER A 168 -12.01 76.68 85.40
C SER A 168 -12.96 77.27 86.46
N GLU A 169 -13.59 76.46 87.35
CA GLU A 169 -14.69 76.99 88.19
C GLU A 169 -14.62 76.83 89.72
N VAL A 170 -13.76 76.02 90.34
CA VAL A 170 -13.74 75.97 91.82
C VAL A 170 -12.36 75.66 92.41
N GLY A 171 -11.68 76.68 92.92
CA GLY A 171 -10.48 76.58 93.73
C GLY A 171 -10.76 76.73 95.23
N GLU A 172 -9.98 75.97 96.02
CA GLU A 172 -9.26 76.41 97.25
C GLU A 172 -10.12 76.94 98.44
N VAL A 173 -10.09 76.41 99.67
CA VAL A 173 -9.15 76.85 100.74
C VAL A 173 -9.56 76.30 102.14
N LEU A 174 -8.57 75.68 102.81
CA LEU A 174 -8.20 75.67 104.25
C LEU A 174 -9.05 75.06 105.39
N GLY A 175 -8.33 74.30 106.23
CA GLY A 175 -8.67 74.02 107.64
C GLY A 175 -7.75 74.75 108.64
N GLY A 176 -8.13 74.73 109.94
CA GLY A 176 -7.20 75.01 111.05
C GLY A 176 -7.75 75.58 112.37
N LYS A 177 -7.75 74.73 113.43
CA LYS A 177 -7.41 74.95 114.87
C LYS A 177 -8.07 76.07 115.73
N ARG A 178 -9.42 76.13 115.82
CA ARG A 178 -10.16 76.77 116.95
C ARG A 178 -11.31 75.93 117.57
N GLY A 179 -11.36 74.61 117.35
CA GLY A 179 -12.54 73.77 117.64
C GLY A 179 -12.53 72.88 118.89
N ARG A 180 -12.35 73.39 120.12
CA ARG A 180 -12.48 72.54 121.34
C ARG A 180 -13.29 73.12 122.52
N ALA A 181 -14.02 74.21 122.37
CA ALA A 181 -14.92 74.73 123.44
C ALA A 181 -16.41 74.38 123.24
N LEU A 182 -16.82 74.03 122.01
CA LEU A 182 -18.20 73.69 121.66
C LEU A 182 -18.71 72.32 122.17
N PRO A 183 -17.88 71.25 122.30
CA PRO A 183 -18.39 69.92 122.64
C PRO A 183 -19.06 69.82 124.00
N ASP A 184 -18.48 70.40 125.06
CA ASP A 184 -18.91 70.12 126.44
C ASP A 184 -20.30 70.70 126.79
N ALA A 185 -20.69 71.81 126.15
CA ALA A 185 -22.01 72.40 126.35
C ALA A 185 -23.13 71.55 125.73
N VAL A 186 -22.82 70.82 124.65
CA VAL A 186 -23.77 69.95 123.94
C VAL A 186 -24.09 68.72 124.80
N ASP A 187 -23.11 68.14 125.50
CA ASP A 187 -23.30 66.91 126.27
C ASP A 187 -24.32 67.04 127.41
N LYS A 188 -24.41 68.20 128.07
CA LYS A 188 -25.32 68.40 129.21
C LYS A 188 -26.79 68.41 128.77
N GLN A 189 -27.12 69.16 127.70
CA GLN A 189 -28.47 69.20 127.15
C GLN A 189 -28.88 67.85 126.55
N LEU A 190 -27.90 67.10 126.00
CA LEU A 190 -28.13 65.77 125.45
C LEU A 190 -28.61 64.78 126.53
N SER A 191 -28.09 64.87 127.76
CA SER A 191 -28.39 63.92 128.84
C SER A 191 -29.85 63.93 129.35
N GLU A 192 -30.62 64.99 129.09
CA GLU A 192 -32.04 65.08 129.47
C GLU A 192 -32.94 64.32 128.49
N LEU A 193 -32.53 64.20 127.22
CA LEU A 193 -33.32 63.58 126.14
C LEU A 193 -32.88 62.13 125.87
N VAL A 194 -31.60 61.83 126.08
CA VAL A 194 -31.03 60.50 125.82
C VAL A 194 -30.16 60.02 126.97
N THR A 195 -30.11 58.71 127.17
CA THR A 195 -29.17 58.08 128.08
C THR A 195 -27.72 58.31 127.61
N SER A 196 -26.74 58.05 128.47
CA SER A 196 -25.30 58.11 128.14
C SER A 196 -24.87 57.23 126.95
N THR A 197 -25.72 56.31 126.49
CA THR A 197 -25.55 55.49 125.29
C THR A 197 -26.33 56.00 124.07
N GLY A 198 -26.87 57.22 124.13
CA GLY A 198 -27.67 57.84 123.05
C GLY A 198 -29.10 57.30 122.90
N ARG A 199 -29.64 56.55 123.88
CA ARG A 199 -31.00 55.98 123.76
C ARG A 199 -32.05 56.95 124.30
N PRO A 200 -33.18 57.17 123.59
CA PRO A 200 -34.26 58.06 124.04
C PRO A 200 -34.75 57.72 125.45
N ARG A 201 -34.97 58.73 126.29
CA ARG A 201 -35.57 58.58 127.62
C ARG A 201 -36.57 59.71 127.90
N GLY A 202 -37.51 59.48 128.81
CA GLY A 202 -38.53 60.47 129.18
C GLY A 202 -39.47 60.80 128.02
N GLU A 203 -39.84 62.07 127.90
CA GLU A 203 -40.74 62.58 126.84
C GLU A 203 -40.28 62.22 125.42
N TYR A 204 -38.96 62.15 125.17
CA TYR A 204 -38.44 61.80 123.85
C TYR A 204 -38.79 60.36 123.44
N LYS A 205 -38.84 59.43 124.41
CA LYS A 205 -39.24 58.05 124.13
C LYS A 205 -40.76 57.95 123.87
N GLU A 206 -41.57 58.64 124.65
CA GLU A 206 -43.04 58.60 124.51
C GLU A 206 -43.49 59.12 123.14
N LEU A 207 -42.92 60.23 122.66
CA LEU A 207 -43.19 60.75 121.32
C LEU A 207 -42.73 59.80 120.20
N ILE A 208 -41.59 59.11 120.38
CA ILE A 208 -41.14 58.09 119.41
C ILE A 208 -42.12 56.91 119.36
N ASP A 209 -42.56 56.43 120.51
CA ASP A 209 -43.51 55.31 120.60
C ASP A 209 -44.88 55.70 120.01
N GLU A 210 -45.35 56.94 120.26
CA GLU A 210 -46.59 57.48 119.67
C GLU A 210 -46.48 57.63 118.15
N ILE A 211 -45.39 58.20 117.63
CA ILE A 211 -45.11 58.26 116.19
C ILE A 211 -45.06 56.84 115.59
N GLY A 212 -44.49 55.88 116.31
CA GLY A 212 -44.46 54.47 115.91
C GLY A 212 -45.87 53.89 115.77
N SER A 213 -46.73 54.13 116.75
CA SER A 213 -48.13 53.65 116.74
C SER A 213 -48.94 54.27 115.59
N LEU A 214 -48.89 55.59 115.41
CA LEU A 214 -49.60 56.31 114.36
C LEU A 214 -49.10 55.92 112.96
N ARG A 215 -47.79 55.70 112.80
CA ARG A 215 -47.23 55.19 111.53
C ARG A 215 -47.76 53.79 111.22
N SER A 216 -47.84 52.91 112.22
CA SER A 216 -48.39 51.56 112.04
C SER A 216 -49.88 51.60 111.65
N GLU A 217 -50.66 52.49 112.25
CA GLU A 217 -52.08 52.64 111.95
C GLU A 217 -52.31 53.22 110.54
N LEU A 218 -51.50 54.20 110.16
CA LEU A 218 -51.54 54.82 108.84
C LEU A 218 -51.14 53.82 107.74
N GLU A 219 -50.09 53.01 107.96
CA GLU A 219 -49.74 51.92 107.04
C GLU A 219 -50.87 50.89 106.95
N GLY A 220 -51.47 50.48 108.07
CA GLY A 220 -52.63 49.58 108.07
C GLY A 220 -53.81 50.10 107.24
N LEU A 221 -54.13 51.39 107.34
CA LEU A 221 -55.17 52.04 106.53
C LEU A 221 -54.79 52.15 105.05
N ARG A 222 -53.51 52.43 104.74
CA ARG A 222 -53.01 52.48 103.35
C ARG A 222 -53.11 51.11 102.68
N THR A 223 -52.69 50.04 103.36
CA THR A 223 -52.82 48.67 102.87
C THR A 223 -54.28 48.35 102.59
N ARG A 224 -55.19 48.66 103.52
CA ARG A 224 -56.62 48.38 103.35
C ARG A 224 -57.26 49.16 102.19
N ARG A 225 -56.82 50.39 101.93
CA ARG A 225 -57.24 51.16 100.75
C ARG A 225 -56.72 50.54 99.45
N SER A 226 -55.46 50.10 99.44
CA SER A 226 -54.86 49.42 98.29
C SER A 226 -55.59 48.13 97.98
N ASP A 227 -55.89 47.31 98.99
CA ASP A 227 -56.61 46.06 98.82
C ASP A 227 -58.01 46.30 98.27
N LEU A 228 -58.72 47.32 98.77
CA LEU A 228 -60.04 47.68 98.26
C LEU A 228 -59.98 48.11 96.78
N SER A 229 -59.00 48.95 96.41
CA SER A 229 -58.80 49.38 95.02
C SER A 229 -58.56 48.18 94.10
N ASN A 230 -57.67 47.27 94.50
CA ASN A 230 -57.38 46.05 93.75
C ASN A 230 -58.62 45.16 93.61
N THR A 231 -59.44 45.04 94.67
CA THR A 231 -60.69 44.27 94.58
C THR A 231 -61.71 44.91 93.63
N LEU A 232 -61.82 46.24 93.60
CA LEU A 232 -62.71 46.93 92.67
C LEU A 232 -62.25 46.78 91.21
N GLU A 233 -60.95 46.92 90.94
CA GLU A 233 -60.39 46.66 89.61
C GLU A 233 -60.63 45.21 89.16
N SER A 234 -60.45 44.25 90.08
CA SER A 234 -60.73 42.84 89.78
C SER A 234 -62.21 42.58 89.50
N LEU A 235 -63.11 43.30 90.18
CA LEU A 235 -64.55 43.19 89.98
C LEU A 235 -64.96 43.78 88.61
N GLU A 236 -64.43 44.95 88.24
CA GLU A 236 -64.66 45.55 86.93
C GLU A 236 -64.16 44.63 85.81
N ALA A 237 -62.93 44.10 85.92
CA ALA A 237 -62.38 43.16 84.94
C ALA A 237 -63.20 41.86 84.86
N ALA A 238 -63.68 41.34 85.98
CA ALA A 238 -64.55 40.16 86.01
C ALA A 238 -65.93 40.44 85.40
N GLN A 239 -66.50 41.62 85.63
CA GLN A 239 -67.77 42.04 85.02
C GLN A 239 -67.62 42.25 83.51
N GLU A 240 -66.53 42.84 83.04
CA GLU A 240 -66.23 42.97 81.61
C GLU A 240 -66.04 41.59 80.96
N THR A 241 -65.33 40.68 81.64
CA THR A 241 -65.14 39.31 81.15
C THR A 241 -66.47 38.54 81.10
N LEU A 242 -67.33 38.69 82.11
CA LEU A 242 -68.67 38.09 82.13
C LEU A 242 -69.54 38.68 81.01
N ALA A 243 -69.53 40.00 80.81
CA ALA A 243 -70.24 40.65 79.71
C ALA A 243 -69.76 40.11 78.35
N ARG A 244 -68.45 39.98 78.16
CA ARG A 244 -67.83 39.41 76.94
C ARG A 244 -68.23 37.96 76.69
N LEU A 245 -68.32 37.14 77.73
CA LEU A 245 -68.69 35.72 77.61
C LEU A 245 -70.21 35.50 77.52
N SER A 246 -71.02 36.40 78.09
CA SER A 246 -72.49 36.29 78.13
C SER A 246 -73.18 36.84 76.89
N SER A 247 -72.56 37.79 76.17
CA SER A 247 -73.20 38.47 75.03
C SER A 247 -73.28 37.63 73.76
N GLY A 248 -72.44 36.61 73.56
CA GLY A 248 -72.50 35.67 72.42
C GLY A 248 -72.29 36.28 71.01
N GLU A 249 -72.24 37.61 70.86
CA GLU A 249 -72.07 38.30 69.57
C GLU A 249 -70.67 38.09 68.95
N HIS A 250 -69.64 37.94 69.80
CA HIS A 250 -68.28 37.64 69.33
C HIS A 250 -68.14 36.18 68.85
N ASP A 251 -68.85 35.23 69.47
CA ASP A 251 -68.83 33.82 69.03
C ASP A 251 -69.43 33.63 67.63
N GLN A 252 -70.42 34.45 67.26
CA GLN A 252 -71.00 34.44 65.92
C GLN A 252 -70.04 35.06 64.88
N THR A 253 -69.40 36.17 65.23
CA THR A 253 -68.40 36.84 64.38
C THR A 253 -67.18 35.93 64.13
N ASP A 254 -66.71 35.22 65.16
CA ASP A 254 -65.57 34.30 65.05
C ASP A 254 -65.92 33.05 64.23
N LYS A 255 -67.16 32.54 64.32
CA LYS A 255 -67.65 31.46 63.44
C LYS A 255 -67.72 31.91 61.98
N GLU A 256 -68.25 33.10 61.72
CA GLU A 256 -68.32 33.66 60.36
C GLU A 256 -66.91 33.88 59.77
N ASN A 257 -65.97 34.38 60.57
CA ASN A 257 -64.57 34.52 60.17
C ASN A 257 -63.90 33.17 59.90
N LEU A 258 -64.16 32.15 60.73
CA LEU A 258 -63.66 30.80 60.55
C LEU A 258 -64.20 30.14 59.28
N ASP A 259 -65.50 30.27 59.01
CA ASP A 259 -66.13 29.73 57.81
C ASP A 259 -65.69 30.48 56.54
N ALA A 260 -65.50 31.80 56.61
CA ALA A 260 -64.89 32.58 55.53
C ALA A 260 -63.44 32.14 55.27
N ALA A 261 -62.64 31.92 56.31
CA ALA A 261 -61.27 31.43 56.19
C ALA A 261 -61.22 30.01 55.61
N ARG A 262 -62.11 29.11 56.04
CA ARG A 262 -62.25 27.75 55.47
C ARG A 262 -62.64 27.77 54.01
N THR A 263 -63.57 28.65 53.63
CA THR A 263 -63.99 28.81 52.23
C THR A 263 -62.83 29.28 51.37
N ARG A 264 -62.08 30.30 51.82
CA ARG A 264 -60.87 30.78 51.13
C ARG A 264 -59.80 29.69 51.02
N HIS A 265 -59.57 28.92 52.07
CA HIS A 265 -58.63 27.80 52.04
C HIS A 265 -59.05 26.72 51.04
N ALA A 266 -60.34 26.37 50.99
CA ALA A 266 -60.87 25.42 50.01
C ALA A 266 -60.73 25.92 48.57
N GLU A 267 -60.91 27.22 48.32
CA GLU A 267 -60.67 27.84 47.02
C GLU A 267 -59.18 27.84 46.64
N LEU A 268 -58.29 28.17 47.57
CA LEU A 268 -56.84 28.11 47.37
C LEU A 268 -56.38 26.68 47.06
N ALA A 269 -56.84 25.68 47.80
CA ALA A 269 -56.52 24.28 47.54
C ALA A 269 -56.99 23.81 46.15
N LYS A 270 -58.15 24.30 45.68
CA LYS A 270 -58.62 24.05 44.30
C LYS A 270 -57.72 24.73 43.26
N LEU A 271 -57.25 25.95 43.52
CA LEU A 271 -56.32 26.65 42.63
C LEU A 271 -54.95 25.98 42.60
N GLU A 272 -54.41 25.57 43.75
CA GLU A 272 -53.16 24.80 43.85
C GLU A 272 -53.26 23.49 43.06
N SER A 273 -54.34 22.71 43.24
CA SER A 273 -54.56 21.48 42.46
C SER A 273 -54.65 21.75 40.95
N ARG A 274 -55.25 22.87 40.52
CA ARG A 274 -55.28 23.27 39.11
C ARG A 274 -53.92 23.70 38.59
N ILE A 275 -53.11 24.37 39.41
CA ILE A 275 -51.73 24.75 39.05
C ILE A 275 -50.88 23.49 38.92
N ASP A 276 -50.95 22.56 39.88
CA ASP A 276 -50.20 21.30 39.82
C ASP A 276 -50.60 20.46 38.59
N ALA A 277 -51.90 20.36 38.29
CA ALA A 277 -52.38 19.71 37.07
C ALA A 277 -51.84 20.40 35.80
N ALA A 278 -51.85 21.73 35.75
CA ALA A 278 -51.31 22.47 34.61
C ALA A 278 -49.78 22.31 34.47
N VAL A 279 -49.05 22.28 35.58
CA VAL A 279 -47.59 22.05 35.59
C VAL A 279 -47.27 20.66 35.08
N THR A 280 -47.94 19.63 35.59
CA THR A 280 -47.75 18.24 35.12
C THR A 280 -48.12 18.08 33.64
N GLU A 281 -49.18 18.75 33.16
CA GLU A 281 -49.54 18.74 31.75
C GLU A 281 -48.47 19.42 30.89
N VAL A 282 -47.95 20.59 31.29
CA VAL A 282 -46.86 21.27 30.57
C VAL A 282 -45.59 20.42 30.53
N GLU A 283 -45.22 19.76 31.63
CA GLU A 283 -44.08 18.85 31.66
C GLU A 283 -44.26 17.66 30.71
N LEU A 284 -45.45 17.06 30.68
CA LEU A 284 -45.79 15.99 29.75
C LEU A 284 -45.70 16.47 28.30
N LYS A 285 -46.26 17.64 27.97
CA LYS A 285 -46.20 18.21 26.62
C LYS A 285 -44.77 18.55 26.20
N LYS A 286 -43.92 19.04 27.12
CA LYS A 286 -42.49 19.27 26.86
C LYS A 286 -41.76 17.97 26.54
N ARG A 287 -41.96 16.91 27.32
CA ARG A 287 -41.37 15.59 27.03
C ARG A 287 -41.83 15.04 25.68
N ASN A 288 -43.12 15.18 25.36
CA ASN A 288 -43.66 14.74 24.07
C ASN A 288 -43.06 15.55 22.90
N LEU A 289 -42.87 16.86 23.07
CA LEU A 289 -42.21 17.71 22.08
C LEU A 289 -40.75 17.28 21.87
N GLU A 290 -40.00 17.10 22.95
CA GLU A 290 -38.60 16.64 22.89
C GLU A 290 -38.49 15.29 22.18
N GLN A 291 -39.38 14.34 22.51
CA GLN A 291 -39.43 13.03 21.84
C GLN A 291 -39.78 13.15 20.34
N ALA A 292 -40.73 14.04 19.99
CA ALA A 292 -41.10 14.28 18.60
C ALA A 292 -39.98 14.96 17.81
N GLU A 293 -39.24 15.89 18.42
CA GLU A 293 -38.07 16.54 17.83
C GLU A 293 -36.93 15.54 17.60
N GLN A 294 -36.64 14.67 18.58
CA GLN A 294 -35.66 13.58 18.44
C GLN A 294 -36.07 12.58 17.35
N ALA A 295 -37.35 12.23 17.25
CA ALA A 295 -37.84 11.35 16.19
C ALA A 295 -37.73 12.01 14.80
N LEU A 296 -37.97 13.33 14.72
CA LEU A 296 -37.85 14.10 13.49
C LEU A 296 -36.39 14.23 13.02
N THR A 297 -35.43 14.46 13.94
CA THR A 297 -34.01 14.49 13.61
C THR A 297 -33.54 13.12 13.13
N ALA A 298 -33.85 12.05 13.87
CA ALA A 298 -33.51 10.68 13.47
C ALA A 298 -34.08 10.32 12.08
N ARG A 299 -35.33 10.73 11.78
CA ARG A 299 -35.94 10.48 10.45
C ARG A 299 -35.27 11.29 9.34
N ARG A 300 -34.81 12.51 9.61
CA ARG A 300 -34.04 13.32 8.64
C ARG A 300 -32.68 12.70 8.35
N ASP A 301 -32.02 12.18 9.37
CA ASP A 301 -30.72 11.52 9.21
C ASP A 301 -30.87 10.20 8.45
N LEU A 302 -31.89 9.38 8.76
CA LEU A 302 -32.21 8.20 7.95
C LEU A 302 -32.49 8.55 6.49
N LYS A 303 -33.23 9.63 6.22
CA LYS A 303 -33.51 10.06 4.85
C LYS A 303 -32.23 10.41 4.09
N LYS A 304 -31.32 11.16 4.71
CA LYS A 304 -30.00 11.47 4.12
C LYS A 304 -29.18 10.22 3.88
N GLN A 305 -29.19 9.27 4.82
CA GLN A 305 -28.49 8.01 4.67
C GLN A 305 -29.05 7.18 3.50
N ILE A 306 -30.38 7.08 3.37
CA ILE A 306 -31.03 6.39 2.24
C ILE A 306 -30.68 7.06 0.91
N GLU A 307 -30.64 8.40 0.84
CA GLU A 307 -30.23 9.14 -0.35
C GLU A 307 -28.76 8.82 -0.71
N MET A 308 -27.84 8.88 0.25
CA MET A 308 -26.43 8.53 0.04
C MET A 308 -26.22 7.07 -0.38
N GLU A 309 -26.90 6.13 0.28
CA GLU A 309 -26.83 4.71 -0.07
C GLU A 309 -27.44 4.45 -1.46
N GLY A 310 -28.53 5.16 -1.81
CA GLY A 310 -29.12 5.11 -3.15
C GLY A 310 -28.16 5.58 -4.23
N GLU A 311 -27.48 6.72 -4.03
CA GLU A 311 -26.44 7.22 -4.94
C GLU A 311 -25.27 6.22 -5.05
N ALA A 312 -24.84 5.64 -3.94
CA ALA A 312 -23.77 4.63 -3.93
C ALA A 312 -24.16 3.36 -4.70
N VAL A 313 -25.41 2.90 -4.56
CA VAL A 313 -25.95 1.74 -5.30
C VAL A 313 -26.00 2.04 -6.80
N GLU A 314 -26.48 3.21 -7.22
CA GLU A 314 -26.52 3.58 -8.63
C GLU A 314 -25.11 3.72 -9.23
N ALA A 315 -24.15 4.28 -8.48
CA ALA A 315 -22.75 4.33 -8.89
C ALA A 315 -22.14 2.92 -9.01
N ALA A 316 -22.45 2.01 -8.08
CA ALA A 316 -22.01 0.63 -8.13
C ALA A 316 -22.62 -0.15 -9.30
N LYS A 317 -23.90 0.08 -9.62
CA LYS A 317 -24.56 -0.50 -10.81
C LYS A 317 -23.90 -0.04 -12.11
N LYS A 318 -23.63 1.26 -12.26
CA LYS A 318 -22.91 1.78 -13.44
C LYS A 318 -21.55 1.12 -13.61
N LYS A 319 -20.75 1.03 -12.54
CA LYS A 319 -19.46 0.33 -12.56
C LYS A 319 -19.60 -1.15 -12.90
N LEU A 320 -20.64 -1.82 -12.39
CA LEU A 320 -20.90 -3.22 -12.72
C LEU A 320 -21.22 -3.39 -14.21
N ASP A 321 -22.02 -2.51 -14.79
CA ASP A 321 -22.36 -2.55 -16.22
C ASP A 321 -21.14 -2.23 -17.10
N GLU A 322 -20.30 -1.26 -16.72
CA GLU A 322 -19.01 -0.98 -17.37
C GLU A 322 -18.07 -2.20 -17.34
N VAL A 323 -17.94 -2.84 -16.17
CA VAL A 323 -17.10 -4.04 -16.02
C VAL A 323 -17.67 -5.21 -16.83
N ARG A 324 -19.00 -5.39 -16.88
CA ARG A 324 -19.64 -6.43 -17.71
C ARG A 324 -19.42 -6.22 -19.20
N GLN A 325 -19.50 -4.98 -19.67
CA GLN A 325 -19.18 -4.65 -21.07
C GLN A 325 -17.72 -4.94 -21.38
N SER A 326 -16.80 -4.50 -20.51
CA SER A 326 -15.37 -4.80 -20.63
C SER A 326 -15.09 -6.31 -20.63
N GLU A 327 -15.71 -7.07 -19.72
CA GLU A 327 -15.62 -8.53 -19.68
C GLU A 327 -16.11 -9.17 -20.99
N GLN A 328 -17.26 -8.71 -21.52
CA GLN A 328 -17.81 -9.24 -22.76
C GLN A 328 -16.89 -8.95 -23.96
N ASP A 329 -16.32 -7.75 -24.04
CA ASP A 329 -15.41 -7.37 -25.12
C ASP A 329 -14.08 -8.13 -25.02
N LEU A 330 -13.52 -8.26 -23.82
CA LEU A 330 -12.32 -9.07 -23.57
C LEU A 330 -12.57 -10.55 -23.89
N ARG A 331 -13.74 -11.10 -23.55
CA ARG A 331 -14.10 -12.49 -23.92
C ARG A 331 -14.11 -12.68 -25.43
N LYS A 332 -14.72 -11.76 -26.19
CA LYS A 332 -14.70 -11.80 -27.66
C LYS A 332 -13.28 -11.70 -28.22
N GLN A 333 -12.43 -10.85 -27.64
CA GLN A 333 -11.03 -10.74 -28.05
C GLN A 333 -10.27 -12.04 -27.80
N VAL A 334 -10.45 -12.67 -26.63
CA VAL A 334 -9.82 -13.96 -26.30
C VAL A 334 -10.33 -15.07 -27.22
N GLU A 335 -11.63 -15.14 -27.48
CA GLU A 335 -12.19 -16.12 -28.44
C GLU A 335 -11.62 -15.95 -29.84
N LYS A 336 -11.51 -14.70 -30.32
CA LYS A 336 -10.88 -14.40 -31.61
C LYS A 336 -9.42 -14.83 -31.63
N LEU A 337 -8.62 -14.44 -30.64
CA LEU A 337 -7.21 -14.83 -30.55
C LEU A 337 -7.02 -16.36 -30.48
N ARG A 338 -7.93 -17.08 -29.83
CA ARG A 338 -7.92 -18.55 -29.83
C ARG A 338 -8.24 -19.14 -31.20
N SER A 339 -9.17 -18.54 -31.95
CA SER A 339 -9.45 -18.93 -33.33
C SER A 339 -8.23 -18.70 -34.22
N ASP A 340 -7.65 -17.50 -34.15
CA ASP A 340 -6.47 -17.11 -34.93
C ASP A 340 -5.28 -18.05 -34.64
N ALA A 341 -5.05 -18.40 -33.37
CA ALA A 341 -3.99 -19.34 -32.98
C ALA A 341 -4.26 -20.76 -33.51
N LYS A 342 -5.50 -21.24 -33.47
CA LYS A 342 -5.87 -22.55 -34.02
C LYS A 342 -5.73 -22.59 -35.54
N GLU A 343 -6.12 -21.53 -36.23
CA GLU A 343 -5.92 -21.38 -37.68
C GLU A 343 -4.43 -21.41 -38.02
N ALA A 344 -3.59 -20.70 -37.25
CA ALA A 344 -2.14 -20.72 -37.43
C ALA A 344 -1.53 -22.11 -37.14
N GLU A 345 -2.00 -22.85 -36.13
CA GLU A 345 -1.55 -24.24 -35.87
C GLU A 345 -1.88 -25.19 -37.02
N ASN A 346 -3.09 -25.06 -37.59
CA ASN A 346 -3.48 -25.82 -38.77
C ASN A 346 -2.60 -25.46 -39.98
N ALA A 347 -2.33 -24.16 -40.20
CA ALA A 347 -1.46 -23.70 -41.28
C ALA A 347 -0.02 -24.24 -41.15
N VAL A 348 0.54 -24.30 -39.93
CA VAL A 348 1.85 -24.94 -39.69
C VAL A 348 1.80 -26.42 -40.04
N THR A 349 0.74 -27.12 -39.65
CA THR A 349 0.59 -28.56 -39.95
C THR A 349 0.50 -28.81 -41.47
N GLU A 350 -0.24 -27.99 -42.19
CA GLU A 350 -0.34 -28.05 -43.66
C GLU A 350 1.00 -27.74 -44.32
N ALA A 351 1.71 -26.70 -43.85
CA ALA A 351 3.02 -26.34 -44.38
C ALA A 351 4.09 -27.41 -44.11
N ASP A 352 4.12 -28.01 -42.92
CA ASP A 352 5.04 -29.11 -42.60
C ASP A 352 4.77 -30.35 -43.46
N ASN A 353 3.49 -30.65 -43.75
CA ASN A 353 3.12 -31.70 -44.69
C ASN A 353 3.61 -31.39 -46.12
N ALA A 354 3.47 -30.14 -46.57
CA ALA A 354 3.98 -29.69 -47.87
C ALA A 354 5.51 -29.83 -47.96
N VAL A 355 6.25 -29.48 -46.90
CA VAL A 355 7.71 -29.69 -46.83
C VAL A 355 8.06 -31.18 -46.91
N SER A 356 7.31 -32.03 -46.18
CA SER A 356 7.52 -33.48 -46.20
C SER A 356 7.30 -34.05 -47.60
N GLN A 357 6.21 -33.65 -48.27
CA GLN A 357 5.92 -34.05 -49.64
C GLN A 357 7.00 -33.56 -50.61
N ALA A 358 7.33 -32.27 -50.62
CA ALA A 358 8.34 -31.70 -51.50
C ALA A 358 9.71 -32.39 -51.33
N ARG A 359 10.07 -32.77 -50.11
CA ARG A 359 11.32 -33.49 -49.83
C ARG A 359 11.31 -34.91 -50.37
N ARG A 360 10.19 -35.63 -50.26
CA ARG A 360 10.02 -36.96 -50.87
C ARG A 360 10.10 -36.88 -52.39
N VAL A 361 9.51 -35.85 -53.01
CA VAL A 361 9.61 -35.61 -54.46
C VAL A 361 11.08 -35.38 -54.86
N LEU A 362 11.81 -34.52 -54.13
CA LEU A 362 13.23 -34.28 -54.43
C LEU A 362 14.06 -35.56 -54.33
N ASN A 363 13.83 -36.39 -53.30
CA ASN A 363 14.52 -37.67 -53.16
C ASN A 363 14.23 -38.61 -54.34
N ALA A 364 12.98 -38.66 -54.81
CA ALA A 364 12.60 -39.45 -55.97
C ALA A 364 13.27 -38.95 -57.26
N VAL A 365 13.36 -37.62 -57.46
CA VAL A 365 14.09 -37.02 -58.59
C VAL A 365 15.58 -37.36 -58.55
N GLN A 366 16.22 -37.25 -57.38
CA GLN A 366 17.63 -37.60 -57.19
C GLN A 366 17.89 -39.11 -57.39
N ARG A 367 16.92 -39.96 -57.04
CA ARG A 367 16.99 -41.40 -57.31
C ARG A 367 16.89 -41.67 -58.81
N ASP A 368 15.98 -41.02 -59.53
CA ASP A 368 15.87 -41.15 -60.99
C ASP A 368 17.13 -40.68 -61.70
N SER A 369 17.72 -39.54 -61.29
CA SER A 369 18.97 -39.06 -61.87
C SER A 369 20.12 -40.05 -61.64
N ARG A 370 20.20 -40.64 -60.44
CA ARG A 370 21.15 -41.71 -60.12
C ARG A 370 20.93 -42.97 -60.95
N ILE A 371 19.68 -43.39 -61.14
CA ILE A 371 19.33 -44.53 -62.02
C ILE A 371 19.83 -44.26 -63.44
N ARG A 372 19.59 -43.07 -63.99
CA ARG A 372 20.06 -42.70 -65.35
C ARG A 372 21.58 -42.72 -65.46
N GLU A 373 22.29 -42.21 -64.46
CA GLU A 373 23.75 -42.25 -64.40
C GLU A 373 24.27 -43.71 -64.39
N LEU A 374 23.72 -44.54 -63.51
CA LEU A 374 24.08 -45.96 -63.40
C LEU A 374 23.72 -46.73 -64.67
N GLN A 375 22.61 -46.43 -65.31
CA GLN A 375 22.22 -47.02 -66.60
C GLN A 375 23.25 -46.69 -67.70
N GLY A 376 23.74 -45.44 -67.76
CA GLY A 376 24.81 -45.06 -68.67
C GLY A 376 26.15 -45.76 -68.38
N ARG A 377 26.43 -46.08 -67.12
CA ARG A 377 27.59 -46.90 -66.73
C ARG A 377 27.40 -48.36 -67.11
N TYR A 378 26.20 -48.91 -66.89
CA TYR A 378 25.82 -50.25 -67.31
C TYR A 378 26.00 -50.45 -68.81
N ASP A 379 25.51 -49.51 -69.64
CA ASP A 379 25.62 -49.64 -71.10
C ASP A 379 27.10 -49.72 -71.55
N LYS A 380 28.00 -48.95 -70.91
CA LYS A 380 29.44 -48.99 -71.18
C LYS A 380 30.08 -50.30 -70.68
N ALA A 381 29.78 -50.72 -69.46
CA ALA A 381 30.30 -51.96 -68.89
C ALA A 381 29.84 -53.19 -69.70
N HIS A 382 28.55 -53.25 -70.05
CA HIS A 382 27.98 -54.31 -70.87
C HIS A 382 28.60 -54.34 -72.28
N ALA A 383 28.85 -53.17 -72.89
CA ALA A 383 29.55 -53.10 -74.17
C ALA A 383 31.00 -53.60 -74.06
N ALA A 384 31.71 -53.26 -72.99
CA ALA A 384 33.07 -53.72 -72.72
C ALA A 384 33.13 -55.23 -72.48
N GLU A 385 32.24 -55.80 -71.66
CA GLU A 385 32.14 -57.26 -71.47
C GLU A 385 31.81 -58.01 -72.78
N LYS A 386 30.96 -57.42 -73.65
CA LYS A 386 30.68 -58.00 -74.96
C LYS A 386 31.93 -58.03 -75.85
N LYS A 387 32.73 -56.95 -75.84
CA LYS A 387 34.03 -56.91 -76.53
C LYS A 387 35.00 -57.95 -75.95
N GLN A 388 35.07 -58.06 -74.63
CA GLN A 388 35.90 -59.05 -73.93
C GLN A 388 35.52 -60.47 -74.37
N ARG A 389 34.22 -60.83 -74.31
CA ARG A 389 33.73 -62.14 -74.74
C ARG A 389 34.05 -62.42 -76.20
N ALA A 390 33.86 -61.44 -77.09
CA ALA A 390 34.18 -61.58 -78.51
C ALA A 390 35.69 -61.76 -78.76
N ALA A 391 36.54 -61.02 -78.04
CA ALA A 391 37.99 -61.11 -78.14
C ALA A 391 38.52 -62.45 -77.60
N GLN A 392 37.98 -62.93 -76.47
CA GLN A 392 38.29 -64.26 -75.92
C GLN A 392 37.86 -65.39 -76.85
N GLN A 393 36.65 -65.33 -77.40
CA GLN A 393 36.18 -66.30 -78.40
C GLN A 393 37.05 -66.28 -79.66
N GLY A 394 37.43 -65.08 -80.12
CA GLY A 394 38.35 -64.93 -81.26
C GLY A 394 39.73 -65.52 -80.99
N ALA A 395 40.29 -65.32 -79.79
CA ALA A 395 41.57 -65.90 -79.40
C ALA A 395 41.50 -67.43 -79.25
N ALA A 396 40.40 -67.95 -78.67
CA ALA A 396 40.16 -69.38 -78.50
C ALA A 396 40.00 -70.13 -79.84
N ALA A 397 39.52 -69.45 -80.89
CA ALA A 397 39.40 -70.00 -82.24
C ALA A 397 40.74 -70.17 -82.96
N ILE A 398 41.82 -69.54 -82.47
CA ILE A 398 43.17 -69.66 -83.04
C ILE A 398 43.90 -70.80 -82.33
N LEU A 399 44.21 -71.87 -83.06
CA LEU A 399 44.86 -73.07 -82.51
C LEU A 399 46.36 -72.88 -82.21
N VAL A 400 47.00 -71.90 -82.84
CA VAL A 400 48.41 -71.58 -82.60
C VAL A 400 48.56 -70.96 -81.21
N THR A 401 49.36 -71.59 -80.36
CA THR A 401 49.71 -71.15 -79.01
C THR A 401 51.22 -70.90 -78.90
N ASP A 402 51.65 -70.26 -77.82
CA ASP A 402 53.08 -70.05 -77.52
C ASP A 402 53.86 -71.38 -77.43
N GLU A 403 53.22 -72.46 -77.00
CA GLU A 403 53.85 -73.79 -76.93
C GLU A 403 54.00 -74.42 -78.32
N ASN A 404 52.97 -74.31 -79.15
CA ASN A 404 52.96 -74.95 -80.46
C ASN A 404 53.79 -74.18 -81.50
N ILE A 405 53.90 -72.85 -81.39
CA ILE A 405 54.75 -72.06 -82.30
C ILE A 405 56.24 -72.38 -82.10
N GLU A 406 56.68 -72.64 -80.87
CA GLU A 406 58.06 -73.03 -80.59
C GLU A 406 58.37 -74.39 -81.23
N ALA A 407 57.44 -75.35 -81.15
CA ALA A 407 57.57 -76.63 -81.85
C ALA A 407 57.66 -76.46 -83.39
N ILE A 408 56.88 -75.53 -83.97
CA ILE A 408 56.95 -75.21 -85.41
C ILE A 408 58.30 -74.54 -85.75
N ARG A 409 58.78 -73.59 -84.94
CA ARG A 409 60.08 -72.91 -85.11
C ARG A 409 61.24 -73.88 -85.04
N ASP A 410 61.23 -74.78 -84.05
CA ASP A 410 62.25 -75.81 -83.89
C ASP A 410 62.25 -76.78 -85.07
N ALA A 411 61.08 -77.26 -85.50
CA ALA A 411 60.97 -78.14 -86.66
C ALA A 411 61.41 -77.45 -87.97
N ALA A 412 61.12 -76.14 -88.13
CA ALA A 412 61.57 -75.36 -89.28
C ALA A 412 63.10 -75.18 -89.29
N LYS A 413 63.67 -74.87 -88.12
CA LYS A 413 65.12 -74.75 -87.92
C LYS A 413 65.84 -76.07 -88.13
N GLU A 414 65.28 -77.19 -87.68
CA GLU A 414 65.80 -78.53 -87.94
C GLU A 414 65.77 -78.85 -89.44
N LEU A 415 64.70 -78.50 -90.15
CA LEU A 415 64.60 -78.67 -91.60
C LEU A 415 65.63 -77.82 -92.36
N GLU A 416 65.80 -76.55 -91.99
CA GLU A 416 66.84 -75.69 -92.55
C GLU A 416 68.24 -76.24 -92.28
N THR A 417 68.50 -76.71 -91.05
CA THR A 417 69.78 -77.31 -90.68
C THR A 417 70.05 -78.60 -91.47
N ALA A 418 69.04 -79.45 -91.65
CA ALA A 418 69.14 -80.67 -92.45
C ALA A 418 69.36 -80.38 -93.93
N ARG A 419 68.66 -79.37 -94.50
CA ARG A 419 68.86 -78.89 -95.87
C ARG A 419 70.27 -78.32 -96.07
N ALA A 420 70.74 -77.48 -95.16
CA ALA A 420 72.07 -76.89 -95.23
C ALA A 420 73.18 -77.95 -95.14
N ARG A 421 73.03 -78.96 -94.26
CA ARG A 421 73.97 -80.10 -94.19
C ARG A 421 73.99 -80.93 -95.46
N LEU A 422 72.82 -81.18 -96.05
CA LEU A 422 72.69 -81.95 -97.30
C LEU A 422 73.31 -81.20 -98.48
N SER A 423 73.03 -79.90 -98.60
CA SER A 423 73.61 -79.02 -99.63
C SER A 423 75.12 -78.88 -99.49
N ALA A 424 75.64 -78.69 -98.26
CA ALA A 424 77.08 -78.62 -98.00
C ALA A 424 77.82 -79.93 -98.32
N ALA A 425 77.14 -81.07 -98.27
CA ALA A 425 77.68 -82.38 -98.63
C ALA A 425 77.50 -82.72 -100.12
N ALA A 426 76.69 -81.95 -100.86
CA ALA A 426 76.40 -82.19 -102.27
C ALA A 426 77.65 -81.96 -103.13
N THR A 427 77.80 -82.75 -104.19
CA THR A 427 78.83 -82.47 -105.20
C THR A 427 78.31 -81.40 -106.15
N LEU A 428 78.91 -80.21 -106.09
CA LEU A 428 78.53 -79.11 -106.97
C LEU A 428 79.11 -79.34 -108.37
N VAL A 429 78.23 -79.40 -109.37
CA VAL A 429 78.61 -79.47 -110.78
C VAL A 429 78.33 -78.12 -111.40
N SER A 430 79.38 -77.37 -111.71
CA SER A 430 79.29 -76.08 -112.39
C SER A 430 79.40 -76.25 -113.91
N PHE A 431 78.57 -75.52 -114.64
CA PHE A 431 78.56 -75.51 -116.09
C PHE A 431 79.09 -74.17 -116.59
N ASP A 432 80.20 -74.20 -117.33
CA ASP A 432 80.76 -73.02 -117.99
C ASP A 432 80.46 -73.07 -119.49
N MET A 433 79.24 -72.66 -119.85
CA MET A 433 78.73 -72.64 -121.22
C MET A 433 77.79 -71.44 -121.42
N SER A 434 77.59 -71.03 -122.67
CA SER A 434 76.62 -70.00 -123.00
C SER A 434 75.17 -70.47 -122.75
N SER A 435 74.27 -69.54 -122.38
CA SER A 435 72.89 -69.83 -121.95
C SER A 435 72.03 -70.53 -123.02
N ASP A 436 72.35 -70.35 -124.30
CA ASP A 436 71.76 -71.05 -125.44
C ASP A 436 72.15 -72.53 -125.54
N ARG A 437 73.26 -72.92 -124.90
CA ARG A 437 73.74 -74.30 -124.82
C ARG A 437 73.36 -74.98 -123.50
N LEU A 438 73.35 -74.22 -122.40
CA LEU A 438 72.88 -74.69 -121.09
C LEU A 438 71.46 -75.26 -121.14
N SER A 439 70.55 -74.57 -121.83
CA SER A 439 69.15 -75.01 -122.00
C SER A 439 68.97 -76.30 -122.80
N LYS A 440 70.03 -76.80 -123.45
CA LYS A 440 70.03 -78.09 -124.14
C LYS A 440 70.56 -79.23 -123.26
N ILE A 441 71.18 -78.92 -122.13
CA ILE A 441 71.66 -79.95 -121.20
C ILE A 441 70.46 -80.43 -120.38
N GLU A 442 70.30 -81.75 -120.32
CA GLU A 442 69.29 -82.38 -119.47
C GLU A 442 69.95 -82.99 -118.24
N VAL A 443 69.43 -82.68 -117.06
CA VAL A 443 69.84 -83.31 -115.80
C VAL A 443 68.70 -84.25 -115.38
N ASP A 444 69.01 -85.54 -115.33
CA ASP A 444 68.04 -86.62 -115.05
C ASP A 444 66.76 -86.54 -115.91
N GLY A 445 66.92 -86.12 -117.18
CA GLY A 445 65.83 -85.99 -118.14
C GLY A 445 65.04 -84.67 -118.06
N THR A 446 65.49 -83.71 -117.25
CA THR A 446 64.91 -82.36 -117.18
C THR A 446 65.87 -81.31 -117.74
N ALA A 447 65.39 -80.47 -118.65
CA ALA A 447 66.21 -79.41 -119.25
C ALA A 447 66.63 -78.38 -118.19
N LEU A 448 67.92 -78.06 -118.14
CA LEU A 448 68.46 -77.01 -117.28
C LEU A 448 67.91 -75.64 -117.68
N SER A 449 67.59 -74.81 -116.68
CA SER A 449 67.20 -73.42 -116.94
C SER A 449 68.39 -72.66 -117.56
N PRO A 450 68.17 -71.70 -118.49
CA PRO A 450 69.25 -70.91 -119.10
C PRO A 450 70.13 -70.17 -118.09
N ASP A 451 69.58 -69.90 -116.90
CA ASP A 451 70.22 -69.13 -115.83
C ASP A 451 70.86 -70.02 -114.74
N GLN A 452 70.72 -71.35 -114.86
CA GLN A 452 71.18 -72.31 -113.87
C GLN A 452 72.60 -72.81 -114.22
N THR A 453 73.60 -72.09 -113.69
CA THR A 453 75.03 -72.35 -113.96
C THR A 453 75.65 -73.40 -113.03
N SER A 454 74.90 -73.93 -112.06
CA SER A 454 75.33 -75.04 -111.22
C SER A 454 74.17 -75.94 -110.78
N VAL A 455 74.51 -77.20 -110.52
CA VAL A 455 73.59 -78.21 -109.98
C VAL A 455 74.25 -78.91 -108.80
N GLU A 456 73.52 -79.02 -107.70
CA GLU A 456 73.94 -79.80 -106.54
C GLU A 456 73.55 -81.27 -106.74
N ALA A 457 74.53 -82.11 -107.03
CA ALA A 457 74.33 -83.54 -107.14
C ALA A 457 74.45 -84.18 -105.74
N VAL A 458 73.31 -84.57 -105.17
CA VAL A 458 73.22 -85.36 -103.93
C VAL A 458 73.00 -86.84 -104.24
N GLU A 459 72.37 -87.15 -105.38
CA GLU A 459 72.15 -88.50 -105.89
C GLU A 459 73.00 -88.78 -107.13
N ALA A 460 73.02 -90.03 -107.61
CA ALA A 460 73.62 -90.34 -108.90
C ALA A 460 72.85 -89.58 -109.98
N THR A 461 73.47 -88.54 -110.51
CA THR A 461 72.85 -87.55 -111.39
C THR A 461 73.41 -87.74 -112.79
N THR A 462 72.53 -87.93 -113.78
CA THR A 462 72.92 -88.10 -115.18
C THR A 462 72.72 -86.78 -115.91
N ILE A 463 73.83 -86.19 -116.32
CA ILE A 463 73.86 -84.97 -117.12
C ILE A 463 74.01 -85.38 -118.59
N THR A 464 72.94 -85.26 -119.35
CA THR A 464 72.94 -85.56 -120.79
C THR A 464 73.26 -84.30 -121.56
N VAL A 465 74.32 -84.35 -122.36
CA VAL A 465 74.70 -83.30 -123.31
C VAL A 465 74.38 -83.83 -124.71
N PRO A 466 73.31 -83.33 -125.36
CA PRO A 466 72.90 -83.79 -126.69
C PRO A 466 74.06 -83.73 -127.68
N ASP A 467 74.16 -84.74 -128.54
CA ASP A 467 75.22 -84.91 -129.55
C ASP A 467 76.64 -85.23 -129.02
N TYR A 468 76.87 -85.21 -127.70
CA TYR A 468 78.18 -85.50 -127.09
C TYR A 468 78.19 -86.71 -126.16
N GLY A 469 77.10 -86.97 -125.44
CA GLY A 469 76.96 -88.12 -124.53
C GLY A 469 76.45 -87.73 -123.15
N SER A 470 76.49 -88.67 -122.20
CA SER A 470 76.01 -88.49 -120.83
C SER A 470 77.15 -88.56 -119.82
N ILE A 471 77.21 -87.59 -118.89
CA ILE A 471 78.09 -87.58 -117.72
C ILE A 471 77.28 -88.06 -116.53
N THR A 472 77.64 -89.22 -115.97
CA THR A 472 77.08 -89.66 -114.70
C THR A 472 77.95 -89.13 -113.57
N VAL A 473 77.39 -88.21 -112.79
CA VAL A 473 78.01 -87.72 -111.56
C VAL A 473 77.52 -88.61 -110.43
N GLN A 474 78.46 -89.29 -109.79
CA GLN A 474 78.18 -90.15 -108.64
C GLN A 474 78.88 -89.57 -107.41
N PRO A 475 78.18 -88.71 -106.65
CA PRO A 475 78.71 -88.09 -105.44
C PRO A 475 79.14 -89.14 -104.41
N ALA A 476 80.39 -89.11 -103.97
CA ALA A 476 80.88 -89.94 -102.87
C ALA A 476 80.56 -89.29 -101.51
N ILE A 477 79.28 -89.26 -101.14
CA ILE A 477 78.82 -88.64 -99.90
C ILE A 477 78.79 -89.69 -98.78
N LYS A 478 79.54 -89.43 -97.70
CA LYS A 478 79.54 -90.30 -96.51
C LYS A 478 78.20 -90.19 -95.78
N ASP A 479 77.59 -91.32 -95.43
CA ASP A 479 76.30 -91.40 -94.73
C ASP A 479 75.14 -90.69 -95.48
N ARG A 480 75.18 -90.65 -96.82
CA ARG A 480 74.17 -90.02 -97.71
C ARG A 480 72.73 -90.36 -97.35
N ASP A 481 72.42 -91.65 -97.23
CA ASP A 481 71.04 -92.10 -97.01
C ASP A 481 70.51 -91.59 -95.66
N LYS A 482 71.38 -91.47 -94.64
CA LYS A 482 71.02 -90.87 -93.35
C LYS A 482 70.73 -89.37 -93.47
N LEU A 483 71.49 -88.62 -94.28
CA LEU A 483 71.25 -87.18 -94.48
C LEU A 483 69.93 -86.91 -95.22
N ILE A 484 69.61 -87.72 -96.24
CA ILE A 484 68.33 -87.65 -96.96
C ILE A 484 67.17 -88.05 -96.03
N GLU A 485 67.34 -89.11 -95.23
CA GLU A 485 66.34 -89.55 -94.25
C GLU A 485 66.11 -88.49 -93.16
N GLN A 486 67.16 -87.86 -92.65
CA GLN A 486 67.06 -86.73 -91.70
C GLN A 486 66.31 -85.53 -92.29
N GLN A 487 66.57 -85.16 -93.54
CA GLN A 487 65.84 -84.09 -94.21
C GLN A 487 64.35 -84.44 -94.41
N ARG A 488 64.04 -85.68 -94.81
CA ARG A 488 62.66 -86.16 -94.95
C ARG A 488 61.93 -86.20 -93.60
N ALA A 489 62.58 -86.69 -92.55
CA ALA A 489 62.03 -86.73 -91.19
C ALA A 489 61.75 -85.31 -90.66
N ALA A 490 62.70 -84.38 -90.82
CA ALA A 490 62.50 -82.98 -90.43
C ALA A 490 61.38 -82.29 -91.24
N ASN A 491 61.23 -82.61 -92.53
CA ASN A 491 60.15 -82.08 -93.36
C ASN A 491 58.78 -82.65 -92.96
N GLN A 492 58.71 -83.93 -92.60
CA GLN A 492 57.49 -84.55 -92.07
C GLN A 492 57.14 -83.99 -90.69
N ALA A 493 58.13 -83.79 -89.81
CA ALA A 493 57.94 -83.19 -88.50
C ALA A 493 57.40 -81.75 -88.60
N LEU A 494 57.98 -80.92 -89.48
CA LEU A 494 57.46 -79.57 -89.74
C LEU A 494 56.04 -79.61 -90.32
N LYS A 495 55.77 -80.52 -91.27
CA LYS A 495 54.43 -80.66 -91.86
C LYS A 495 53.40 -81.08 -90.82
N ALA A 496 53.73 -82.03 -89.94
CA ALA A 496 52.86 -82.46 -88.85
C ALA A 496 52.59 -81.32 -87.87
N ALA A 497 53.63 -80.59 -87.44
CA ALA A 497 53.48 -79.44 -86.54
C ALA A 497 52.61 -78.31 -87.13
N LEU A 498 52.72 -78.07 -88.44
CA LEU A 498 51.88 -77.11 -89.16
C LEU A 498 50.42 -77.59 -89.30
N GLU A 499 50.20 -78.89 -89.59
CA GLU A 499 48.87 -79.50 -89.70
C GLU A 499 48.13 -79.52 -88.35
N ASP A 500 48.82 -79.84 -87.26
CA ASP A 500 48.26 -79.84 -85.89
C ASP A 500 47.73 -78.44 -85.49
N CYS A 501 48.32 -77.39 -86.05
CA CYS A 501 47.92 -76.00 -85.85
C CYS A 501 47.00 -75.43 -86.95
N GLY A 502 46.69 -76.21 -87.99
CA GLY A 502 45.84 -75.80 -89.11
C GLY A 502 46.43 -74.68 -90.00
N VAL A 503 47.75 -74.53 -90.04
CA VAL A 503 48.46 -73.46 -90.77
C VAL A 503 49.32 -74.04 -91.91
N LYS A 504 49.58 -73.25 -92.95
CA LYS A 504 50.29 -73.72 -94.17
C LYS A 504 51.77 -73.35 -94.22
N SER A 505 52.21 -72.42 -93.38
CA SER A 505 53.60 -71.96 -93.30
C SER A 505 53.92 -71.46 -91.90
N VAL A 506 55.21 -71.34 -91.61
CA VAL A 506 55.72 -70.76 -90.36
C VAL A 506 55.28 -69.29 -90.24
N ASP A 507 55.38 -68.51 -91.31
CA ASP A 507 54.95 -67.11 -91.33
C ASP A 507 53.46 -66.95 -90.97
N LEU A 508 52.59 -67.82 -91.50
CA LEU A 508 51.17 -67.81 -91.16
C LEU A 508 50.92 -68.24 -89.71
N ALA A 509 51.76 -69.11 -89.15
CA ALA A 509 51.69 -69.48 -87.74
C ALA A 509 52.06 -68.28 -86.84
N GLU A 510 53.10 -67.52 -87.19
CA GLU A 510 53.51 -66.32 -86.46
C GLU A 510 52.46 -65.19 -86.56
N GLU A 511 51.87 -64.98 -87.73
CA GLU A 511 50.76 -64.03 -87.90
C GLU A 511 49.54 -64.40 -87.04
N GLN A 512 49.17 -65.68 -86.99
CA GLN A 512 48.07 -66.17 -86.16
C GLN A 512 48.36 -66.01 -84.67
N LEU A 513 49.60 -66.28 -84.23
CA LEU A 513 50.01 -66.06 -82.84
C LEU A 513 49.94 -64.58 -82.47
N ALA A 514 50.52 -63.69 -83.28
CA ALA A 514 50.47 -62.25 -83.05
C ALA A 514 49.02 -61.72 -82.99
N LYS A 515 48.14 -62.28 -83.83
CA LYS A 515 46.70 -61.99 -83.80
C LYS A 515 46.04 -62.50 -82.52
N ARG A 516 46.38 -63.71 -82.05
CA ARG A 516 45.88 -64.27 -80.78
C ARG A 516 46.33 -63.43 -79.59
N GLU A 517 47.60 -63.07 -79.50
CA GLU A 517 48.14 -62.19 -78.45
C GLU A 517 47.47 -60.81 -78.44
N LYS A 518 47.19 -60.25 -79.63
CA LYS A 518 46.46 -59.00 -79.74
C LYS A 518 45.04 -59.14 -79.20
N LEU A 519 44.32 -60.20 -79.57
CA LEU A 519 42.96 -60.46 -79.07
C LEU A 519 42.94 -60.71 -77.55
N LEU A 520 43.95 -61.38 -76.99
CA LEU A 520 44.07 -61.54 -75.54
C LEU A 520 44.32 -60.21 -74.82
N ARG A 521 45.17 -59.34 -75.37
CA ARG A 521 45.38 -57.97 -74.85
C ARG A 521 44.11 -57.13 -74.96
N ASP A 522 43.41 -57.20 -76.08
CA ASP A 522 42.13 -56.51 -76.28
C ASP A 522 41.07 -57.01 -75.28
N ALA A 523 41.07 -58.32 -74.96
CA ALA A 523 40.20 -58.90 -73.94
C ALA A 523 40.52 -58.39 -72.53
N GLU A 524 41.80 -58.30 -72.17
CA GLU A 524 42.23 -57.78 -70.86
C GLU A 524 41.90 -56.28 -70.71
N LEU A 525 42.13 -55.48 -71.75
CA LEU A 525 41.73 -54.07 -71.77
C LEU A 525 40.22 -53.90 -71.65
N ALA A 526 39.44 -54.71 -72.37
CA ALA A 526 37.98 -54.69 -72.29
C ALA A 526 37.48 -55.12 -70.90
N LYS A 527 38.17 -56.06 -70.23
CA LYS A 527 37.87 -56.43 -68.85
C LYS A 527 38.11 -55.26 -67.88
N GLN A 528 39.25 -54.57 -68.01
CA GLN A 528 39.55 -53.39 -67.20
C GLN A 528 38.56 -52.23 -67.46
N GLU A 529 38.15 -52.02 -68.72
CA GLU A 529 37.12 -51.05 -69.10
C GLU A 529 35.75 -51.40 -68.47
N ALA A 530 35.39 -52.68 -68.41
CA ALA A 530 34.18 -53.15 -67.74
C ALA A 530 34.23 -52.91 -66.22
N GLU A 531 35.34 -53.27 -65.55
CA GLU A 531 35.53 -53.05 -64.11
C GLU A 531 35.59 -51.56 -63.74
N LEU A 532 36.10 -50.69 -64.63
CA LEU A 532 36.08 -49.24 -64.42
C LEU A 532 34.66 -48.68 -64.45
N HIS A 533 33.83 -49.17 -65.37
CA HIS A 533 32.46 -48.70 -65.51
C HIS A 533 31.50 -49.35 -64.51
N ALA A 534 31.74 -50.59 -64.09
CA ALA A 534 30.97 -51.30 -63.07
C ALA A 534 31.88 -51.94 -62.00
N PRO A 535 32.49 -51.12 -61.12
CA PRO A 535 33.32 -51.60 -60.03
C PRO A 535 32.45 -52.19 -58.92
N ALA A 536 33.04 -53.07 -58.11
CA ALA A 536 32.41 -53.52 -56.88
C ALA A 536 32.21 -52.36 -55.91
N THR A 537 31.06 -52.34 -55.27
CA THR A 537 30.68 -51.39 -54.22
C THR A 537 30.09 -52.17 -53.03
N ASP A 538 29.74 -51.46 -51.95
CA ASP A 538 29.06 -52.10 -50.81
C ASP A 538 27.67 -52.64 -51.20
N ASP A 539 27.06 -52.12 -52.27
CA ASP A 539 25.69 -52.44 -52.68
C ASP A 539 25.60 -53.54 -53.76
N TYR A 540 26.67 -53.77 -54.53
CA TYR A 540 26.70 -54.75 -55.63
C TYR A 540 28.14 -55.11 -56.05
N ASP A 541 28.31 -56.34 -56.55
CA ASP A 541 29.59 -56.86 -57.05
C ASP A 541 30.05 -56.22 -58.38
N ALA A 542 31.31 -56.39 -58.76
CA ALA A 542 31.81 -55.87 -60.03
C ALA A 542 31.16 -56.59 -61.24
N GLY A 543 30.87 -55.84 -62.30
CA GLY A 543 30.32 -56.36 -63.56
C GLY A 543 28.98 -55.74 -63.97
N ALA A 544 28.61 -55.94 -65.24
CA ALA A 544 27.39 -55.37 -65.80
C ALA A 544 26.11 -55.99 -65.22
N GLU A 545 26.10 -57.30 -64.95
CA GLU A 545 24.93 -58.01 -64.44
C GLU A 545 24.57 -57.60 -62.99
N PRO A 546 25.50 -57.59 -62.00
CA PRO A 546 25.20 -57.08 -60.67
C PRO A 546 24.74 -55.61 -60.67
N LEU A 547 25.33 -54.77 -61.54
CA LEU A 547 24.90 -53.38 -61.70
C LEU A 547 23.47 -53.29 -62.27
N ALA A 548 23.08 -54.17 -63.20
CA ALA A 548 21.72 -54.21 -63.74
C ALA A 548 20.70 -54.58 -62.66
N ASP A 549 21.02 -55.56 -61.81
CA ASP A 549 20.15 -55.97 -60.70
C ASP A 549 19.98 -54.85 -59.67
N HIS A 550 21.06 -54.14 -59.35
CA HIS A 550 21.01 -52.97 -58.47
C HIS A 550 20.14 -51.85 -59.06
N ILE A 551 20.28 -51.57 -60.36
CA ILE A 551 19.42 -50.59 -61.06
C ILE A 551 17.94 -51.02 -61.02
N ALA A 552 17.65 -52.31 -61.22
CA ALA A 552 16.28 -52.84 -61.15
C ALA A 552 15.69 -52.68 -59.74
N GLY A 553 16.49 -52.91 -58.69
CA GLY A 553 16.12 -52.64 -57.30
C GLY A 553 15.78 -51.16 -57.06
N LEU A 554 16.63 -50.26 -57.54
CA LEU A 554 16.39 -48.81 -57.43
C LEU A 554 15.14 -48.36 -58.18
N LYS A 555 14.86 -48.92 -59.37
CA LYS A 555 13.63 -48.64 -60.14
C LYS A 555 12.38 -49.09 -59.38
N THR A 556 12.42 -50.27 -58.77
CA THR A 556 11.30 -50.79 -57.96
C THR A 556 11.02 -49.89 -56.75
N ILE A 557 12.06 -49.36 -56.10
CA ILE A 557 11.92 -48.40 -55.01
C ILE A 557 11.32 -47.09 -55.53
N LEU A 558 11.80 -46.60 -56.68
CA LEU A 558 11.28 -45.37 -57.29
C LEU A 558 9.81 -45.49 -57.68
N GLU A 559 9.39 -46.61 -58.27
CA GLU A 559 8.00 -46.89 -58.61
C GLU A 559 7.10 -46.82 -57.38
N ARG A 560 7.52 -47.46 -56.27
CA ARG A 560 6.78 -47.39 -55.01
C ARG A 560 6.73 -45.97 -54.44
N GLU A 561 7.85 -45.23 -54.50
CA GLU A 561 7.89 -43.83 -54.05
C GLU A 561 6.96 -42.94 -54.89
N LEU A 562 6.85 -43.18 -56.20
CA LEU A 562 5.93 -42.46 -57.09
C LEU A 562 4.46 -42.78 -56.81
N ASP A 563 4.13 -44.06 -56.60
CA ASP A 563 2.79 -44.50 -56.22
C ASP A 563 2.36 -43.88 -54.88
N ASP A 564 3.25 -43.90 -53.87
CA ASP A 564 3.01 -43.29 -52.56
C ASP A 564 2.82 -41.76 -52.64
N LEU A 565 3.44 -41.12 -53.63
CA LEU A 565 3.33 -39.67 -53.88
C LEU A 565 2.16 -39.32 -54.81
N GLY A 566 1.61 -40.29 -55.55
CA GLY A 566 0.55 -40.07 -56.54
C GLY A 566 1.00 -39.20 -57.72
N ILE A 567 2.27 -39.34 -58.15
CA ILE A 567 2.85 -38.50 -59.21
C ILE A 567 3.15 -39.36 -60.44
N ASP A 568 2.54 -39.02 -61.58
CA ASP A 568 2.73 -39.73 -62.85
C ASP A 568 4.06 -39.38 -63.54
N ALA A 569 4.61 -38.19 -63.28
CA ALA A 569 5.83 -37.70 -63.90
C ALA A 569 6.68 -36.86 -62.93
N LEU A 570 7.96 -37.21 -62.83
CA LEU A 570 8.91 -36.47 -62.00
C LEU A 570 9.19 -35.08 -62.57
N PRO A 571 9.17 -34.02 -61.72
CA PRO A 571 9.64 -32.71 -62.11
C PRO A 571 11.16 -32.71 -62.34
N THR A 572 11.69 -31.64 -62.92
CA THR A 572 13.14 -31.46 -62.99
C THR A 572 13.74 -31.25 -61.60
N GLU A 573 15.02 -31.60 -61.41
CA GLU A 573 15.72 -31.42 -60.13
C GLU A 573 15.62 -29.99 -59.61
N LYS A 574 15.77 -29.01 -60.51
CA LYS A 574 15.63 -27.59 -60.20
C LYS A 574 14.22 -27.23 -59.72
N GLU A 575 13.18 -27.76 -60.37
CA GLU A 575 11.79 -27.53 -59.95
C GLU A 575 11.50 -28.16 -58.59
N ALA A 576 12.02 -29.36 -58.32
CA ALA A 576 11.87 -30.03 -57.03
C ALA A 576 12.61 -29.28 -55.89
N GLU A 577 13.83 -28.80 -56.14
CA GLU A 577 14.58 -27.96 -55.19
C GLU A 577 13.86 -26.63 -54.91
N GLN A 578 13.33 -25.98 -55.95
CA GLN A 578 12.54 -24.76 -55.81
C GLN A 578 11.25 -25.01 -55.02
N ALA A 579 10.54 -26.12 -55.28
CA ALA A 579 9.34 -26.51 -54.54
C ALA A 579 9.65 -26.77 -53.06
N LEU A 580 10.76 -27.45 -52.76
CA LEU A 580 11.20 -27.67 -51.38
C LEU A 580 11.53 -26.36 -50.67
N THR A 581 12.27 -25.46 -51.33
CA THR A 581 12.63 -24.15 -50.77
C THR A 581 11.37 -23.32 -50.49
N SER A 582 10.45 -23.24 -51.45
CA SER A 582 9.18 -22.52 -51.28
C SER A 582 8.31 -23.11 -50.16
N ALA A 583 8.31 -24.44 -49.99
CA ALA A 583 7.58 -25.08 -48.90
C ALA A 583 8.24 -24.79 -47.53
N GLN A 584 9.57 -24.76 -47.47
CA GLN A 584 10.31 -24.42 -46.25
C GLN A 584 10.08 -22.96 -45.83
N ASP A 585 10.10 -22.04 -46.79
CA ASP A 585 9.80 -20.62 -46.55
C ASP A 585 8.36 -20.46 -46.04
N GLY A 586 7.38 -21.13 -46.67
CA GLY A 586 5.99 -21.13 -46.22
C GLY A 586 5.80 -21.73 -44.82
N ALA A 587 6.55 -22.79 -44.48
CA ALA A 587 6.53 -23.38 -43.13
C ALA A 587 7.14 -22.44 -42.09
N GLN A 588 8.18 -21.69 -42.45
CA GLN A 588 8.75 -20.68 -41.56
C GLN A 588 7.77 -19.53 -41.33
N GLU A 589 7.15 -19.00 -42.39
CA GLU A 589 6.14 -17.94 -42.28
C GLU A 589 4.93 -18.37 -41.44
N ALA A 590 4.46 -19.61 -41.60
CA ALA A 590 3.40 -20.18 -40.78
C ALA A 590 3.79 -20.27 -39.29
N ARG A 591 5.04 -20.67 -38.98
CA ARG A 591 5.55 -20.72 -37.60
C ARG A 591 5.70 -19.35 -36.98
N ASP A 592 6.15 -18.35 -37.74
CA ASP A 592 6.26 -16.97 -37.27
C ASP A 592 4.87 -16.38 -36.99
N THR A 593 3.88 -16.70 -37.84
CA THR A 593 2.47 -16.34 -37.64
C THR A 593 1.90 -17.01 -36.38
N LEU A 594 2.17 -18.30 -36.16
CA LEU A 594 1.77 -19.02 -34.95
C LEU A 594 2.40 -18.43 -33.68
N THR A 595 3.68 -18.07 -33.75
CA THR A 595 4.39 -17.43 -32.63
C THR A 595 3.75 -16.10 -32.28
N THR A 596 3.41 -15.29 -33.28
CA THR A 596 2.70 -14.01 -33.11
C THR A 596 1.30 -14.21 -32.52
N ALA A 597 0.53 -15.18 -33.02
CA ALA A 597 -0.81 -15.50 -32.50
C ALA A 597 -0.77 -15.99 -31.04
N ARG A 598 0.21 -16.83 -30.68
CA ARG A 598 0.42 -17.30 -29.30
C ARG A 598 0.87 -16.18 -28.38
N ALA A 599 1.75 -15.29 -28.82
CA ALA A 599 2.14 -14.12 -28.04
C ALA A 599 0.93 -13.23 -27.70
N GLY A 600 -0.02 -13.07 -28.63
CA GLY A 600 -1.28 -12.38 -28.37
C GLY A 600 -2.14 -13.03 -27.26
N LEU A 601 -2.08 -14.36 -27.10
CA LEU A 601 -2.81 -15.10 -26.07
C LEU A 601 -2.18 -15.05 -24.68
N VAL A 602 -0.85 -14.93 -24.60
CA VAL A 602 -0.13 -14.82 -23.32
C VAL A 602 -0.38 -13.45 -22.66
N GLY A 603 -0.79 -12.46 -23.47
CA GLY A 603 -0.97 -11.07 -23.03
C GLY A 603 0.37 -10.33 -22.92
N PRO A 604 0.36 -9.01 -22.70
CA PRO A 604 1.57 -8.29 -22.35
C PRO A 604 2.11 -8.83 -21.02
N GLU A 605 3.37 -9.28 -20.99
CA GLU A 605 4.09 -9.56 -19.73
C GLU A 605 4.16 -8.33 -18.81
#